data_AF-A0A1H4CHV1-F1
#
_entry.id   AF-A0A1H4CHV1-F1
#
_cell.length_a   1.000
_cell.length_b   1.000
_cell.length_c   1.000
_cell.angle_alpha   90.00
_cell.angle_beta   90.00
_cell.angle_gamma   90.00
#
_symmetry.space_group_name_H-M   'P 1'
#
loop_
_entity.id
_entity.type
_entity.pdbx_description
1 polymer ?
#
loop_
_entity_poly.entity_id
_entity_poly.type
_entity_poly.pdbx_seq_one_letter_code
_entity_poly.pdbx_strand_id
1 'polypeptide(L)'
;MKLQEKVLLYGFALFSVITSFLFVFYAVNVNFSRDASQWLRLFSYVAGGYGLFNIYILSWAWRIQSAWAPKADMVIAACFFGVVIMDTVREGFSTSMTTIGSILGLALILLANWYAVNKVCHRHHQ
;
A
#
# COMPACT_ATOMS: atom_id res chain seq x y z
N MET A 1 -16.78 -14.76 -16.07
CA MET A 1 -15.97 -14.92 -14.83
C MET A 1 -16.31 -16.19 -14.08
N LYS A 2 -15.35 -17.12 -13.96
CA LYS A 2 -15.46 -18.36 -13.17
C LYS A 2 -15.52 -18.04 -11.67
N LEU A 3 -16.10 -18.93 -10.86
CA LEU A 3 -16.24 -18.73 -9.40
C LEU A 3 -14.89 -18.44 -8.71
N GLN A 4 -13.84 -19.18 -9.11
CA GLN A 4 -12.47 -19.00 -8.62
C GLN A 4 -11.92 -17.58 -8.88
N GLU A 5 -12.21 -16.98 -10.03
CA GLU A 5 -11.74 -15.65 -10.39
C GLU A 5 -12.41 -14.56 -9.55
N LYS A 6 -13.70 -14.75 -9.24
CA LYS A 6 -14.46 -13.87 -8.35
C LYS A 6 -13.90 -13.92 -6.94
N VAL A 7 -13.73 -15.12 -6.37
CA VAL A 7 -13.17 -15.30 -5.01
C VAL A 7 -11.78 -14.67 -4.91
N LEU A 8 -10.92 -14.90 -5.89
CA LEU A 8 -9.58 -14.34 -5.91
C LEU A 8 -9.60 -12.80 -6.00
N LEU A 9 -10.51 -12.22 -6.79
CA LEU A 9 -10.65 -10.76 -6.91
C LEU A 9 -11.15 -10.12 -5.60
N TYR A 10 -12.18 -10.69 -4.96
CA TYR A 10 -12.66 -10.21 -3.66
C TYR A 10 -11.62 -10.39 -2.56
N GLY A 11 -10.87 -11.49 -2.57
CA GLY A 11 -9.78 -11.73 -1.62
C GLY A 11 -8.67 -10.69 -1.72
N PHE A 12 -8.20 -10.37 -2.93
CA PHE A 12 -7.20 -9.33 -3.13
C PHE A 12 -7.71 -7.93 -2.79
N ALA A 13 -8.97 -7.62 -3.12
CA ALA A 13 -9.57 -6.35 -2.73
C ALA A 13 -9.67 -6.20 -1.20
N LEU A 14 -10.10 -7.26 -0.50
CA LEU A 14 -10.16 -7.27 0.97
C LEU A 14 -8.77 -7.13 1.59
N PHE A 15 -7.77 -7.84 1.06
CA PHE A 15 -6.39 -7.72 1.51
C PHE A 15 -5.87 -6.30 1.35
N SER A 16 -6.10 -5.66 0.20
CA SER A 16 -5.69 -4.28 -0.06
C SER A 16 -6.38 -3.28 0.88
N VAL A 17 -7.67 -3.47 1.17
CA VAL A 17 -8.38 -2.63 2.16
C VAL A 17 -7.79 -2.79 3.57
N ILE A 18 -7.55 -4.02 4.01
CA ILE A 18 -6.99 -4.29 5.35
C ILE A 18 -5.60 -3.69 5.49
N THR A 19 -4.70 -3.91 4.52
CA THR A 19 -3.33 -3.36 4.59
C THR A 19 -3.35 -1.84 4.60
N SER A 20 -4.20 -1.23 3.78
CA SER A 20 -4.38 0.23 3.76
C SER A 20 -4.90 0.77 5.09
N PHE A 21 -5.86 0.08 5.71
CA PHE A 21 -6.36 0.42 7.03
C PHE A 21 -5.26 0.34 8.09
N LEU A 22 -4.40 -0.68 8.03
CA LEU A 22 -3.26 -0.81 8.94
C LEU A 22 -2.27 0.35 8.78
N PHE A 23 -2.01 0.84 7.56
CA PHE A 23 -1.17 2.02 7.34
C PHE A 23 -1.78 3.29 7.92
N VAL A 24 -3.09 3.49 7.77
CA VAL A 24 -3.80 4.62 8.38
C VAL A 24 -3.80 4.50 9.90
N PHE A 25 -4.05 3.32 10.43
CA PHE A 25 -4.01 3.05 11.87
C PHE A 25 -2.61 3.32 12.45
N TYR A 26 -1.56 2.88 11.77
CA TYR A 26 -0.17 3.20 12.12
C TYR A 26 0.06 4.71 12.16
N ALA A 27 -0.37 5.43 11.13
CA ALA A 27 -0.24 6.88 11.06
C ALA A 27 -0.91 7.59 12.24
N VAL A 28 -2.14 7.19 12.58
CA VAL A 28 -2.87 7.74 13.72
C VAL A 28 -2.12 7.45 15.02
N ASN A 29 -1.74 6.19 15.28
CA ASN A 29 -1.05 5.83 16.53
C ASN A 29 0.26 6.59 16.73
N VAL A 30 1.08 6.73 15.69
CA VAL A 30 2.35 7.47 15.77
C VAL A 30 2.12 8.96 16.04
N ASN A 31 1.13 9.58 15.38
CA ASN A 31 0.84 11.00 15.57
C ASN A 31 0.26 11.33 16.95
N PHE A 32 -0.48 10.40 17.55
CA PHE A 32 -1.00 10.53 18.92
C PHE A 32 0.00 10.12 20.01
N SER A 33 1.11 9.47 19.64
CA SER A 33 2.16 9.10 20.59
C SER A 33 2.97 10.33 21.02
N ARG A 34 3.12 10.52 22.34
CA ARG A 34 3.90 11.63 22.92
C ARG A 34 5.40 11.44 22.76
N ASP A 35 5.86 10.20 22.57
CA ASP A 35 7.28 9.85 22.51
C ASP A 35 7.80 9.72 21.07
N ALA A 36 6.94 9.92 20.06
CA ALA A 36 7.34 9.81 18.66
C ALA A 36 8.19 10.99 18.21
N SER A 37 9.37 10.69 17.65
CA SER A 37 10.27 11.69 17.06
C SER A 37 9.59 12.44 15.91
N GLN A 38 10.03 13.68 15.65
CA GLN A 38 9.48 14.49 14.55
C GLN A 38 9.61 13.80 13.19
N TRP A 39 10.69 13.04 12.98
CA TRP A 39 10.89 12.28 11.75
C TRP A 39 9.91 11.09 11.64
N LEU A 40 9.72 10.34 12.72
CA LEU A 40 8.78 9.22 12.75
C LEU A 40 7.34 9.70 12.47
N ARG A 41 6.97 10.87 12.99
CA ARG A 41 5.68 11.53 12.68
C ARG A 41 5.56 11.87 11.19
N LEU A 42 6.59 12.46 10.58
CA LEU A 42 6.59 12.77 9.14
C LEU A 42 6.45 11.48 8.30
N PHE A 43 7.21 10.45 8.61
CA PHE A 43 7.11 9.15 7.95
C PHE A 43 5.71 8.55 8.09
N SER A 44 5.13 8.62 9.28
CA SER A 44 3.78 8.13 9.55
C SER A 44 2.70 8.88 8.76
N TYR A 45 2.88 10.18 8.50
CA TYR A 45 1.99 10.95 7.60
C TYR A 45 2.03 10.42 6.17
N VAL A 46 3.22 10.10 5.66
CA VAL A 46 3.38 9.53 4.32
C VAL A 46 2.73 8.14 4.25
N ALA A 47 2.94 7.30 5.27
CA ALA A 47 2.33 5.98 5.36
C ALA A 47 0.80 6.04 5.41
N GLY A 48 0.23 6.93 6.23
CA GLY A 48 -1.22 7.14 6.28
C GLY A 48 -1.78 7.67 4.98
N GLY A 49 -1.06 8.60 4.33
CA GLY A 49 -1.39 9.11 3.01
C GLY A 49 -1.47 7.99 1.97
N TYR A 50 -0.45 7.13 1.90
CA TYR A 50 -0.45 5.96 1.03
C TYR A 50 -1.69 5.08 1.24
N GLY A 51 -2.02 4.75 2.49
CA GLY A 51 -3.20 3.94 2.83
C GLY A 51 -4.51 4.57 2.33
N LEU A 52 -4.71 5.87 2.53
CA LEU A 52 -5.90 6.57 2.05
C LEU A 52 -5.97 6.63 0.53
N PHE A 53 -4.84 6.91 -0.14
CA PHE A 53 -4.78 6.95 -1.60
C PHE A 53 -5.05 5.60 -2.23
N ASN A 54 -4.52 4.51 -1.66
CA ASN A 54 -4.77 3.16 -2.17
C ASN A 54 -6.25 2.78 -2.05
N ILE A 55 -6.92 3.08 -0.91
CA ILE A 55 -8.38 2.84 -0.77
C ILE A 55 -9.16 3.67 -1.79
N TYR A 56 -8.77 4.92 -2.01
CA TYR A 56 -9.40 5.78 -3.00
C TYR A 56 -9.26 5.21 -4.42
N ILE A 57 -8.06 4.82 -4.82
CA ILE A 57 -7.80 4.25 -6.15
C ILE A 57 -8.53 2.93 -6.33
N LEU A 58 -8.55 2.07 -5.32
CA LEU A 58 -9.30 0.81 -5.36
C LEU A 58 -10.81 1.07 -5.50
N SER A 59 -11.36 2.02 -4.74
CA SER A 59 -12.77 2.42 -4.80
C SER A 59 -13.13 3.06 -6.15
N TRP A 60 -12.19 3.79 -6.75
CA TRP A 60 -12.34 4.38 -8.08
C TRP A 60 -12.27 3.31 -9.16
N ALA A 61 -11.28 2.42 -9.11
CA ALA A 61 -11.12 1.28 -10.00
C ALA A 61 -12.38 0.41 -10.00
N TRP A 62 -12.99 0.21 -8.83
CA TRP A 62 -14.22 -0.58 -8.71
C TRP A 62 -15.43 0.08 -9.37
N ARG A 63 -15.52 1.42 -9.32
CA ARG A 63 -16.68 2.17 -9.87
C ARG A 63 -16.54 2.52 -11.35
N ILE A 64 -15.35 2.97 -11.76
CA ILE A 64 -15.12 3.59 -13.07
C ILE A 64 -14.29 2.68 -13.97
N GLN A 65 -13.56 1.71 -13.41
CA GLN A 65 -12.72 0.75 -14.16
C GLN A 65 -11.75 1.42 -15.15
N SER A 66 -11.25 2.60 -14.78
CA SER A 66 -10.33 3.37 -15.63
C SER A 66 -8.99 2.65 -15.78
N ALA A 67 -8.49 2.56 -17.02
CA ALA A 67 -7.18 2.02 -17.35
C ALA A 67 -6.01 2.82 -16.74
N TRP A 68 -6.26 4.02 -16.22
CA TRP A 68 -5.26 4.83 -15.51
C TRP A 68 -5.11 4.45 -14.02
N ALA A 69 -6.13 3.83 -13.41
CA ALA A 69 -6.10 3.52 -11.98
C ALA A 69 -4.92 2.61 -11.56
N PRO A 70 -4.57 1.54 -12.32
CA PRO A 70 -3.40 0.71 -11.98
C PRO A 70 -2.07 1.47 -12.12
N LYS A 71 -1.98 2.43 -13.06
CA LYS A 71 -0.79 3.25 -13.24
C LYS A 71 -0.62 4.24 -12.08
N ALA A 72 -1.71 4.87 -11.65
CA ALA A 72 -1.72 5.76 -10.50
C ALA A 72 -1.33 5.02 -9.21
N ASP A 73 -1.86 3.82 -9.00
CA ASP A 73 -1.51 2.99 -7.84
C ASP A 73 -0.02 2.64 -7.82
N MET A 74 0.53 2.24 -8.98
CA MET A 74 1.95 1.90 -9.11
C MET A 74 2.86 3.10 -8.80
N VAL A 75 2.50 4.31 -9.24
CA VAL A 75 3.28 5.53 -8.95
C VAL A 75 3.26 5.83 -7.45
N ILE A 76 2.08 5.76 -6.82
CA ILE A 76 1.96 6.04 -5.38
C ILE A 76 2.69 4.98 -4.55
N ALA A 77 2.60 3.71 -4.94
CA ALA A 77 3.35 2.62 -4.34
C ALA A 77 4.87 2.81 -4.49
N ALA A 78 5.35 3.19 -5.68
CA ALA A 78 6.76 3.45 -5.91
C ALA A 78 7.28 4.64 -5.09
N CYS A 79 6.50 5.73 -5.00
CA CYS A 79 6.83 6.86 -4.14
C CYS A 79 6.91 6.45 -2.66
N PHE A 80 5.94 5.70 -2.17
CA PHE A 80 5.96 5.22 -0.78
C PHE A 80 7.15 4.30 -0.51
N PHE A 81 7.42 3.36 -1.42
CA PHE A 81 8.58 2.47 -1.32
C PHE A 81 9.91 3.25 -1.31
N GLY A 82 10.04 4.29 -2.13
CA GLY A 82 11.21 5.15 -2.15
C GLY A 82 11.45 5.87 -0.82
N VAL A 83 10.37 6.36 -0.18
CA VAL A 83 10.46 6.97 1.16
C VAL A 83 10.93 5.96 2.20
N VAL A 84 10.44 4.72 2.14
CA VAL A 84 10.88 3.63 3.04
C VAL A 84 12.35 3.28 2.81
N ILE A 85 12.82 3.21 1.57
CA ILE A 85 14.24 3.01 1.28
C ILE A 85 15.07 4.14 1.89
N MET A 86 14.68 5.40 1.69
CA MET A 86 15.41 6.54 2.27
C MET A 86 15.48 6.48 3.80
N ASP A 87 14.39 6.08 4.44
CA ASP A 87 14.33 5.90 5.90
C ASP A 87 15.29 4.79 6.36
N THR A 88 15.24 3.62 5.73
CA THR A 88 16.12 2.48 6.05
C THR A 88 17.61 2.76 5.81
N VAL A 89 17.95 3.53 4.78
CA VAL A 89 19.33 3.97 4.52
C VAL A 89 19.80 4.95 5.59
N ARG A 90 18.91 5.82 6.08
CA ARG A 90 19.23 6.85 7.07
C ARG A 90 19.48 6.28 8.48
N GLU A 91 18.72 5.29 8.92
CA GLU A 91 18.90 4.65 10.23
C GLU A 91 20.12 3.71 10.29
N GLY A 92 20.80 3.50 9.15
CA GLY A 92 21.91 2.56 9.01
C GLY A 92 21.44 1.11 9.04
N PHE A 93 22.20 0.19 8.42
CA PHE A 93 21.91 -1.25 8.40
C PHE A 93 22.14 -1.93 9.76
N SER A 94 21.69 -1.31 10.85
CA SER A 94 21.97 -1.73 12.22
C SER A 94 21.40 -3.12 12.56
N THR A 95 20.47 -3.65 11.75
CA THR A 95 20.00 -5.04 11.86
C THR A 95 19.62 -5.61 10.48
N SER A 96 20.63 -6.03 9.71
CA SER A 96 20.51 -6.32 8.26
C SER A 96 19.44 -7.35 7.87
N MET A 97 19.14 -8.37 8.69
CA MET A 97 18.10 -9.37 8.36
C MET A 97 16.66 -8.84 8.52
N THR A 98 16.37 -8.07 9.57
CA THR A 98 15.00 -7.56 9.81
C THR A 98 14.64 -6.42 8.85
N THR A 99 15.62 -5.57 8.49
CA THR A 99 15.41 -4.48 7.54
C THR A 99 15.17 -4.99 6.12
N ILE A 100 15.91 -6.01 5.68
CA ILE A 100 15.68 -6.63 4.36
C ILE A 100 14.31 -7.34 4.35
N GLY A 101 13.95 -8.02 5.43
CA GLY A 101 12.65 -8.68 5.56
C GLY A 101 11.46 -7.71 5.51
N SER A 102 11.57 -6.54 6.15
CA SER A 102 10.50 -5.53 6.12
C SER A 102 10.37 -4.86 4.75
N ILE A 103 11.48 -4.58 4.07
CA ILE A 103 11.50 -4.04 2.69
C ILE A 103 10.84 -5.04 1.71
N LEU A 104 11.22 -6.32 1.76
CA LEU A 104 10.64 -7.35 0.90
C LEU A 104 9.16 -7.59 1.20
N GLY A 105 8.79 -7.65 2.48
CA GLY A 105 7.40 -7.77 2.91
C GLY A 105 6.54 -6.60 2.41
N LEU A 106 7.07 -5.38 2.51
CA LEU A 106 6.40 -4.20 1.98
C LEU A 106 6.25 -4.25 0.46
N ALA A 107 7.32 -4.60 -0.27
CA ALA A 107 7.28 -4.72 -1.72
C ALA A 107 6.20 -5.71 -2.19
N LEU A 108 6.06 -6.85 -1.50
CA LEU A 108 5.00 -7.83 -1.77
C LEU A 108 3.60 -7.27 -1.52
N ILE A 109 3.40 -6.51 -0.44
CA ILE A 109 2.11 -5.86 -0.15
C ILE A 109 1.76 -4.84 -1.24
N LEU A 110 2.72 -4.02 -1.66
CA LEU A 110 2.53 -3.04 -2.73
C LEU A 110 2.19 -3.72 -4.06
N LEU A 111 2.87 -4.81 -4.40
CA LEU A 111 2.57 -5.60 -5.59
C LEU A 111 1.19 -6.25 -5.52
N ALA A 112 0.78 -6.75 -4.35
CA ALA A 112 -0.56 -7.31 -4.14
C ALA A 112 -1.65 -6.24 -4.30
N ASN A 113 -1.42 -5.03 -3.80
CA ASN A 113 -2.33 -3.89 -3.95
C ASN A 113 -2.49 -3.50 -5.42
N TRP A 114 -1.38 -3.37 -6.14
CA TRP A 114 -1.38 -3.10 -7.57
C TRP A 114 -2.11 -4.19 -8.36
N TYR A 115 -1.84 -5.46 -8.03
CA TYR A 115 -2.50 -6.59 -8.66
C TYR A 115 -4.02 -6.58 -8.42
N ALA A 116 -4.46 -6.21 -7.20
CA ALA A 116 -5.86 -6.04 -6.88
C ALA A 116 -6.52 -4.97 -7.77
N VAL A 117 -5.92 -3.77 -7.85
CA VAL A 117 -6.42 -2.67 -8.68
C VAL A 117 -6.45 -3.05 -10.16
N ASN A 118 -5.38 -3.66 -10.67
CA ASN A 118 -5.28 -4.08 -12.06
C ASN A 118 -6.36 -5.10 -12.45
N LYS A 119 -6.61 -6.08 -11.57
CA LYS A 119 -7.61 -7.12 -11.78
C LYS A 119 -9.04 -6.58 -11.71
N VAL A 120 -9.28 -5.57 -10.86
CA VAL A 120 -10.58 -4.88 -10.79
C VAL A 120 -10.87 -4.11 -12.08
N CYS A 121 -9.90 -3.40 -12.64
CA CYS A 121 -10.09 -2.68 -13.90
C CYS A 121 -10.29 -3.61 -15.13
N HIS A 122 -9.65 -4.78 -15.16
CA HIS A 122 -9.76 -5.72 -16.29
C HIS A 122 -10.97 -6.66 -16.22
N ARG A 123 -11.90 -6.46 -15.29
CA ARG A 123 -13.05 -7.36 -15.04
C ARG A 123 -14.05 -7.47 -16.21
N HIS A 124 -14.02 -6.54 -17.17
CA HIS A 124 -14.97 -6.45 -18.30
C HIS A 124 -14.36 -6.63 -19.70
N HIS A 125 -13.05 -6.86 -19.84
CA HIS A 125 -12.41 -7.16 -21.13
C HIS A 125 -12.28 -8.68 -21.42
N GLN A 126 -13.00 -9.51 -20.66
CA GLN A 126 -13.16 -10.95 -20.85
C GLN A 126 -14.63 -11.32 -20.77
#